data_AF-A0A0F9IBB3-F1
#
_entry.id   AF-A0A0F9IBB3-F1
#
_cell.length_a   1.000
_cell.length_b   1.000
_cell.length_c   1.000
_cell.angle_alpha   90.00
_cell.angle_beta   90.00
_cell.angle_gamma   90.00
#
_symmetry.space_group_name_H-M   'P 1'
#
loop_
_entity.id
_entity.type
_entity.pdbx_description
1 polymer ?
#
loop_
_entity_poly.entity_id
_entity_poly.type
_entity_poly.pdbx_seq_one_letter_code
_entity_poly.pdbx_strand_id
1 'polypeptide(L)'
;MFTFEGKDVTADAGAPSLRDLGVHLSREGRYVGAAQRFWPVSLHSLAVTDLLPRKLEHHGLLHDAAEALTGDIPKPFKIPEMKALEIRLLHRIYESLRVEFPTPDEEKQIKEADARIFAAEVHLFGPSKAWGVYVPAVVDEEAERVLRVYMSTPSEDYLGPDGGVVKLFCWRLRDAVQRARNNARKRRFDRSEKGRACKGGRYNRSEKGRARQRRYRHSVNGRAIRRSYKYSEKGRACQRRYRQSEKGRAR
;
A
#
# COMPACT_ATOMS: atom_id res chain seq x y z
N MET A 1 6.58 11.47 24.31
CA MET A 1 5.11 11.37 24.44
C MET A 1 4.78 9.89 24.51
N PHE A 2 3.76 9.49 25.27
CA PHE A 2 3.30 8.10 25.23
C PHE A 2 2.32 7.91 24.07
N THR A 3 2.37 6.74 23.42
CA THR A 3 1.40 6.33 22.40
C THR A 3 0.22 5.58 23.02
N PHE A 4 -0.80 5.25 22.21
CA PHE A 4 -1.93 4.45 22.64
C PHE A 4 -1.53 3.08 23.23
N GLU A 5 -0.50 2.43 22.69
CA GLU A 5 0.07 1.18 23.23
C GLU A 5 1.12 1.42 24.34
N GLY A 6 1.28 2.65 24.81
CA GLY A 6 2.17 3.00 25.92
C GLY A 6 3.65 3.09 25.54
N LYS A 7 4.00 3.22 24.26
CA LYS A 7 5.39 3.42 23.84
C LYS A 7 5.79 4.88 24.05
N ASP A 8 7.01 5.10 24.54
CA ASP A 8 7.57 6.46 24.53
C ASP A 8 8.18 6.76 23.15
N VAL A 9 7.72 7.86 22.56
CA VAL A 9 8.20 8.40 21.28
C VAL A 9 8.57 9.85 21.50
N THR A 10 9.81 10.19 21.18
CA THR A 10 10.34 11.56 21.27
C THR A 10 10.63 12.11 19.87
N ALA A 11 11.03 13.38 19.82
CA ALA A 11 11.48 14.02 18.58
C ALA A 11 12.63 13.24 17.90
N ASP A 12 13.44 12.51 18.68
CA ASP A 12 14.66 11.87 18.21
C ASP A 12 14.69 10.34 18.35
N ALA A 13 13.78 9.74 19.12
CA ALA A 13 13.79 8.30 19.38
C ALA A 13 12.40 7.64 19.40
N GLY A 14 12.36 6.33 19.11
CA GLY A 14 11.14 5.52 19.09
C GLY A 14 10.36 5.62 17.78
N ALA A 15 9.30 4.84 17.63
CA ALA A 15 8.35 4.97 16.53
C ALA A 15 6.99 4.38 16.96
N PRO A 16 5.87 4.98 16.53
CA PRO A 16 4.55 4.43 16.79
C PRO A 16 4.40 3.05 16.17
N SER A 17 3.65 2.16 16.82
CA SER A 17 3.24 0.91 16.19
C SER A 17 2.23 1.15 15.07
N LEU A 18 1.93 0.10 14.28
CA LEU A 18 0.82 0.14 13.33
C LEU A 18 -0.52 0.45 13.99
N ARG A 19 -0.73 -0.02 15.22
CA ARG A 19 -1.96 0.22 15.98
C ARG A 19 -2.00 1.64 16.53
N ASP A 20 -0.86 2.16 17.00
CA ASP A 20 -0.73 3.56 17.39
C ASP A 20 -1.09 4.48 16.20
N LEU A 21 -0.51 4.23 15.02
CA LEU A 21 -0.81 4.98 13.80
C LEU A 21 -2.31 4.93 13.48
N GLY A 22 -2.90 3.74 13.45
CA GLY A 22 -4.32 3.58 13.12
C GLY A 22 -5.25 4.33 14.09
N VAL A 23 -4.97 4.29 15.39
CA VAL A 23 -5.79 4.96 16.41
C VAL A 23 -5.57 6.47 16.39
N HIS A 24 -4.31 6.93 16.37
CA HIS A 24 -3.99 8.35 16.44
C HIS A 24 -4.51 9.08 15.19
N LEU A 25 -4.23 8.58 13.99
CA LEU A 25 -4.70 9.20 12.74
C LEU A 25 -6.23 9.16 12.58
N SER A 26 -6.92 8.21 13.22
CA SER A 26 -8.39 8.16 13.21
C SER A 26 -9.05 9.13 14.19
N ARG A 27 -8.27 9.66 15.13
CA ARG A 27 -8.70 10.68 16.10
C ARG A 27 -8.20 12.07 15.75
N GLU A 28 -7.19 12.16 14.90
CA GLU A 28 -6.69 13.41 14.36
C GLU A 28 -7.65 13.95 13.30
N GLY A 29 -8.37 15.03 13.64
CA GLY A 29 -9.31 15.68 12.75
C GLY A 29 -8.63 16.68 11.83
N ARG A 30 -8.96 16.65 10.54
CA ARG A 30 -8.39 17.57 9.55
C ARG A 30 -8.98 18.98 9.66
N TYR A 31 -8.27 19.94 9.05
CA TYR A 31 -8.69 21.35 8.90
C TYR A 31 -8.89 22.10 10.21
N VAL A 32 -8.30 21.61 11.32
CA VAL A 32 -8.50 22.20 12.66
C VAL A 32 -9.99 22.34 13.00
N GLY A 33 -10.82 21.40 12.52
CA GLY A 33 -12.25 21.38 12.75
C GLY A 33 -13.08 22.32 11.86
N ALA A 34 -12.50 22.94 10.83
CA ALA A 34 -13.24 23.84 9.93
C ALA A 34 -14.14 23.12 8.90
N ALA A 35 -13.98 21.80 8.73
CA ALA A 35 -14.87 21.01 7.87
C ALA A 35 -16.28 20.91 8.47
N GLN A 36 -17.30 20.89 7.61
CA GLN A 36 -18.70 20.74 8.03
C GLN A 36 -19.03 19.35 8.57
N ARG A 37 -18.10 18.41 8.44
CA ARG A 37 -18.15 17.07 9.01
C ARG A 37 -16.78 16.75 9.59
N PHE A 38 -16.74 16.06 10.73
CA PHE A 38 -15.49 15.50 11.23
C PHE A 38 -14.89 14.54 10.21
N TRP A 39 -13.66 14.80 9.82
CA TRP A 39 -12.94 14.05 8.80
C TRP A 39 -11.52 13.75 9.29
N PRO A 40 -11.23 12.51 9.71
CA PRO A 40 -9.93 12.18 10.27
C PRO A 40 -8.86 11.94 9.20
N VAL A 41 -7.59 12.11 9.59
CA VAL A 41 -6.42 11.85 8.73
C VAL A 41 -6.40 10.41 8.20
N SER A 42 -6.90 9.43 8.96
CA SER A 42 -6.96 8.05 8.49
C SER A 42 -7.94 7.84 7.32
N LEU A 43 -9.09 8.50 7.30
CA LEU A 43 -10.04 8.45 6.17
C LEU A 43 -9.47 9.16 4.95
N HIS A 44 -8.82 10.30 5.15
CA HIS A 44 -8.05 10.97 4.10
C HIS A 44 -6.98 10.04 3.50
N SER A 45 -6.15 9.43 4.33
CA SER A 45 -5.10 8.49 3.91
C SER A 45 -5.64 7.28 3.16
N LEU A 46 -6.79 6.73 3.60
CA LEU A 46 -7.48 5.64 2.89
C LEU A 46 -7.96 6.09 1.50
N ALA A 47 -8.53 7.29 1.39
CA ALA A 47 -8.99 7.86 0.14
C ALA A 47 -7.83 8.16 -0.84
N VAL A 48 -6.74 8.76 -0.35
CA VAL A 48 -5.51 8.98 -1.15
C VAL A 48 -4.97 7.66 -1.68
N THR A 49 -4.97 6.63 -0.83
CA THR A 49 -4.52 5.29 -1.19
C THR A 49 -5.36 4.65 -2.30
N ASP A 50 -6.67 4.93 -2.34
CA ASP A 50 -7.58 4.35 -3.32
C ASP A 50 -7.47 4.99 -4.72
N LEU A 51 -6.87 6.18 -4.83
CA LEU A 51 -6.45 6.75 -6.13
C LEU A 51 -5.10 6.22 -6.62
N LEU A 52 -4.33 5.57 -5.74
CA LEU A 52 -2.98 5.14 -6.05
C LEU A 52 -2.94 3.71 -6.62
N PRO A 53 -1.98 3.40 -7.50
CA PRO A 53 -1.78 2.04 -7.95
C PRO A 53 -1.38 1.16 -6.76
N ARG A 54 -1.83 -0.09 -6.75
CA ARG A 54 -1.63 -1.07 -5.66
C ARG A 54 -0.19 -1.24 -5.15
N LYS A 55 0.82 -0.91 -5.97
CA LYS A 55 2.23 -0.94 -5.57
C LYS A 55 2.61 0.17 -4.57
N LEU A 56 1.88 1.29 -4.58
CA LEU A 56 2.12 2.48 -3.74
C LEU A 56 1.20 2.52 -2.52
N GLU A 57 0.41 1.48 -2.29
CA GLU A 57 -0.61 1.46 -1.24
C GLU A 57 -0.04 1.78 0.16
N HIS A 58 1.08 1.16 0.53
CA HIS A 58 1.76 1.45 1.79
C HIS A 58 2.29 2.89 1.88
N HIS A 59 2.67 3.50 0.76
CA HIS A 59 3.10 4.89 0.76
C HIS A 59 1.93 5.85 0.91
N GLY A 60 0.81 5.59 0.23
CA GLY A 60 -0.43 6.36 0.41
C GLY A 60 -0.93 6.31 1.85
N LEU A 61 -0.90 5.14 2.49
CA LEU A 61 -1.31 5.01 3.89
C LEU A 61 -0.34 5.67 4.88
N LEU A 62 0.93 5.86 4.49
CA LEU A 62 1.96 6.39 5.36
C LEU A 62 2.26 7.87 5.12
N HIS A 63 1.75 8.51 4.06
CA HIS A 63 2.23 9.83 3.66
C HIS A 63 2.07 10.90 4.76
N ASP A 64 0.97 10.85 5.51
CA ASP A 64 0.69 11.69 6.67
C ASP A 64 0.96 10.99 8.02
N ALA A 65 1.71 9.87 8.04
CA ALA A 65 1.90 9.09 9.28
C ALA A 65 2.61 9.86 10.41
N ALA A 66 3.36 10.91 10.08
CA ALA A 66 3.97 11.78 11.08
C ALA A 66 2.92 12.56 11.91
N GLU A 67 1.74 12.83 11.33
CA GLU A 67 0.63 13.53 12.00
C GLU A 67 0.08 12.77 13.19
N ALA A 68 0.32 11.45 13.27
CA ALA A 68 0.02 10.66 14.46
C ALA A 68 0.78 11.14 15.72
N LEU A 69 1.86 11.90 15.54
CA LEU A 69 2.71 12.45 16.61
C LEU A 69 2.66 13.97 16.66
N THR A 70 2.49 14.63 15.51
CA THR A 70 2.56 16.08 15.38
C THR A 70 1.21 16.78 15.32
N GLY A 71 0.14 16.03 15.06
CA GLY A 71 -1.15 16.57 14.62
C GLY A 71 -1.14 17.05 13.17
N ASP A 72 -2.33 17.29 12.62
CA ASP A 72 -2.51 17.95 11.31
C ASP A 72 -2.34 19.46 11.47
N ILE A 73 -1.22 19.98 10.98
CA ILE A 73 -0.93 21.42 11.01
C ILE A 73 -1.23 22.00 9.62
N PRO A 74 -2.20 22.94 9.50
CA PRO A 74 -2.52 23.52 8.20
C PRO A 74 -1.32 24.20 7.56
N LYS A 75 -1.21 24.03 6.24
CA LYS A 75 -0.09 24.52 5.43
C LYS A 75 0.33 25.98 5.68
N PRO A 76 -0.59 26.97 5.86
CA PRO A 76 -0.19 28.34 6.15
C PRO A 76 0.55 28.53 7.47
N PHE A 77 0.32 27.66 8.46
CA PHE A 77 0.92 27.73 9.79
C PHE A 77 2.09 26.74 9.97
N LYS A 78 2.36 25.89 8.97
CA LYS A 78 3.42 24.88 9.03
C LYS A 78 4.80 25.50 8.75
N ILE A 79 5.52 25.83 9.83
CA ILE A 79 6.88 26.40 9.80
C ILE A 79 7.95 25.40 9.29
N PRO A 80 9.10 25.87 8.77
CA PRO A 80 10.14 25.00 8.20
C PRO A 80 10.66 23.92 9.16
N GLU A 81 10.84 24.26 10.44
CA GLU A 81 11.32 23.37 11.49
C GLU A 81 10.36 22.20 11.71
N MET A 82 9.06 22.48 11.61
CA MET A 82 8.01 21.47 11.74
C MET A 82 8.01 20.52 10.56
N LYS A 83 8.17 21.03 9.34
CA LYS A 83 8.33 20.19 8.13
C LYS A 83 9.56 19.29 8.23
N ALA A 84 10.68 19.83 8.71
CA ALA A 84 11.89 19.05 8.91
C ALA A 84 11.69 17.95 9.97
N LEU A 85 10.94 18.22 11.05
CA LEU A 85 10.59 17.22 12.05
C LEU A 85 9.69 16.12 11.46
N GLU A 86 8.63 16.49 10.75
CA GLU A 86 7.71 15.53 10.08
C GLU A 86 8.48 14.60 9.14
N ILE A 87 9.39 15.13 8.32
CA ILE A 87 10.23 14.32 7.43
C ILE A 87 11.09 13.32 8.23
N ARG A 88 11.77 13.78 9.30
CA ARG A 88 12.58 12.88 10.15
C ARG A 88 11.74 11.77 10.80
N LEU A 89 10.57 12.13 11.32
CA LEU A 89 9.64 11.16 11.92
C LEU A 89 9.12 10.17 10.89
N LEU A 90 8.78 10.64 9.69
CA LEU A 90 8.32 9.80 8.60
C LEU A 90 9.40 8.79 8.20
N HIS A 91 10.66 9.22 8.04
CA HIS A 91 11.79 8.30 7.81
C HIS A 91 11.89 7.23 8.91
N ARG A 92 11.80 7.62 10.19
CA ARG A 92 11.81 6.68 11.33
C ARG A 92 10.65 5.67 11.28
N ILE A 93 9.45 6.11 10.90
CA ILE A 93 8.29 5.22 10.75
C ILE A 93 8.56 4.20 9.65
N TYR A 94 9.04 4.63 8.49
CA TYR A 94 9.41 3.75 7.38
C TYR A 94 10.48 2.72 7.76
N GLU A 95 11.52 3.15 8.47
CA GLU A 95 12.57 2.28 8.99
C GLU A 95 12.01 1.23 9.96
N SER A 96 11.14 1.64 10.90
CA SER A 96 10.51 0.73 11.87
C SER A 96 9.68 -0.38 11.18
N LEU A 97 9.06 -0.04 10.04
CA LEU A 97 8.26 -0.95 9.22
C LEU A 97 9.10 -1.77 8.23
N ARG A 98 10.41 -1.46 8.11
CA ARG A 98 11.37 -2.09 7.19
C ARG A 98 10.93 -2.01 5.72
N VAL A 99 10.40 -0.87 5.34
CA VAL A 99 10.03 -0.54 3.95
C VAL A 99 10.91 0.60 3.43
N GLU A 100 11.16 0.61 2.13
CA GLU A 100 11.94 1.67 1.48
C GLU A 100 11.09 2.95 1.41
N PHE A 101 11.73 4.12 1.56
CA PHE A 101 11.07 5.40 1.33
C PHE A 101 10.67 5.54 -0.15
N PRO A 102 9.57 6.23 -0.50
CA PRO A 102 9.19 6.39 -1.89
C PRO A 102 10.32 7.04 -2.71
N THR A 103 10.49 6.55 -3.94
CA THR A 103 11.32 7.24 -4.94
C THR A 103 10.69 8.59 -5.33
N PRO A 104 11.43 9.52 -5.93
CA PRO A 104 10.87 10.82 -6.33
C PRO A 104 9.64 10.73 -7.25
N ASP A 105 9.62 9.78 -8.18
CA ASP A 105 8.48 9.55 -9.07
C ASP A 105 7.24 9.01 -8.32
N GLU A 106 7.46 8.19 -7.30
CA GLU A 106 6.41 7.66 -6.44
C GLU A 106 5.88 8.75 -5.51
N GLU A 107 6.76 9.57 -4.95
CA GLU A 107 6.41 10.75 -4.15
C GLU A 107 5.56 11.74 -4.96
N LYS A 108 5.90 11.97 -6.23
CA LYS A 108 5.10 12.80 -7.13
C LYS A 108 3.67 12.25 -7.30
N GLN A 109 3.54 10.94 -7.51
CA GLN A 109 2.22 10.29 -7.63
C GLN A 109 1.40 10.42 -6.34
N ILE A 110 2.05 10.27 -5.17
CA ILE A 110 1.39 10.41 -3.86
C ILE A 110 0.89 11.85 -3.66
N LYS A 111 1.74 12.85 -3.94
CA LYS A 111 1.38 14.27 -3.84
C LYS A 111 0.26 14.67 -4.80
N GLU A 112 0.23 14.08 -5.99
CA GLU A 112 -0.85 14.29 -6.95
C GLU A 112 -2.18 13.70 -6.43
N ALA A 113 -2.15 12.47 -5.90
CA ALA A 113 -3.33 11.84 -5.32
C ALA A 113 -3.83 12.58 -4.07
N ASP A 114 -2.94 13.01 -3.18
CA ASP A 114 -3.25 13.85 -2.01
C ASP A 114 -3.94 15.16 -2.42
N ALA A 115 -3.35 15.91 -3.38
CA ALA A 115 -3.95 17.16 -3.85
C ALA A 115 -5.34 16.96 -4.49
N ARG A 116 -5.54 15.87 -5.25
CA ARG A 116 -6.83 15.52 -5.86
C ARG A 116 -7.88 15.21 -4.79
N ILE A 117 -7.53 14.40 -3.78
CA ILE A 117 -8.41 14.11 -2.65
C ILE A 117 -8.71 15.39 -1.87
N PHE A 118 -7.70 16.18 -1.49
CA PHE A 118 -7.89 17.44 -0.77
C PHE A 118 -8.90 18.38 -1.45
N ALA A 119 -8.81 18.56 -2.77
CA ALA A 119 -9.76 19.38 -3.52
C ALA A 119 -11.19 18.82 -3.44
N ALA A 120 -11.35 17.50 -3.60
CA ALA A 120 -12.65 16.85 -3.51
C ALA A 120 -13.22 16.87 -2.07
N GLU A 121 -12.37 16.78 -1.05
CA GLU A 121 -12.74 16.93 0.36
C GLU A 121 -13.34 18.33 0.62
N VAL A 122 -12.66 19.38 0.16
CA VAL A 122 -13.15 20.76 0.30
C VAL A 122 -14.46 20.97 -0.47
N HIS A 123 -14.62 20.35 -1.63
CA HIS A 123 -15.87 20.46 -2.39
C HIS A 123 -17.04 19.76 -1.66
N LEU A 124 -16.82 18.56 -1.11
CA LEU A 124 -17.90 17.75 -0.51
C LEU A 124 -18.30 18.18 0.91
N PHE A 125 -17.35 18.65 1.72
CA PHE A 125 -17.62 18.98 3.12
C PHE A 125 -16.85 20.21 3.65
N GLY A 126 -16.15 20.93 2.78
CA GLY A 126 -15.66 22.28 3.10
C GLY A 126 -16.76 23.33 2.95
N PRO A 127 -16.61 24.52 3.58
CA PRO A 127 -17.54 25.62 3.37
C PRO A 127 -17.51 26.10 1.91
N SER A 128 -18.66 26.36 1.30
CA SER A 128 -18.77 26.74 -0.12
C SER A 128 -17.94 27.98 -0.51
N LYS A 129 -17.69 28.89 0.44
CA LYS A 129 -16.79 30.04 0.25
C LYS A 129 -15.33 29.64 -0.04
N ALA A 130 -14.90 28.45 0.38
CA ALA A 130 -13.56 27.94 0.15
C ALA A 130 -13.38 27.35 -1.25
N TRP A 131 -14.47 27.11 -1.99
CA TRP A 131 -14.40 26.46 -3.30
C TRP A 131 -13.59 27.27 -4.32
N GLY A 132 -13.80 28.58 -4.40
CA GLY A 132 -13.07 29.45 -5.32
C GLY A 132 -11.55 29.53 -5.07
N VAL A 133 -11.06 29.00 -3.94
CA VAL A 133 -9.65 28.99 -3.57
C VAL A 133 -9.02 27.61 -3.77
N TYR A 134 -9.73 26.55 -3.41
CA TYR A 134 -9.16 25.20 -3.30
C TYR A 134 -9.75 24.16 -4.25
N VAL A 135 -10.91 24.44 -4.84
CA VAL A 135 -11.59 23.51 -5.75
C VAL A 135 -11.33 23.96 -7.19
N PRO A 136 -10.74 23.10 -8.04
CA PRO A 136 -10.55 23.42 -9.45
C PRO A 136 -11.87 23.68 -10.16
N ALA A 137 -11.82 24.41 -11.28
CA ALA A 137 -13.01 24.70 -12.09
C ALA A 137 -13.72 23.43 -12.61
N VAL A 138 -12.96 22.36 -12.82
CA VAL A 138 -13.48 21.03 -13.17
C VAL A 138 -13.26 20.11 -11.97
N VAL A 139 -14.36 19.60 -11.43
CA VAL A 139 -14.35 18.69 -10.28
C VAL A 139 -13.80 17.33 -10.70
N ASP A 140 -13.00 16.73 -9.82
CA ASP A 140 -12.50 15.37 -10.01
C ASP A 140 -13.54 14.34 -9.53
N GLU A 141 -14.34 13.85 -10.47
CA GLU A 141 -15.39 12.86 -10.20
C GLU A 141 -14.86 11.54 -9.62
N GLU A 142 -13.62 11.15 -9.98
CA GLU A 142 -13.01 9.93 -9.45
C GLU A 142 -12.67 10.11 -7.97
N ALA A 143 -12.04 11.23 -7.61
CA ALA A 143 -11.70 11.55 -6.23
C ALA A 143 -12.96 11.65 -5.35
N GLU A 144 -14.02 12.31 -5.84
CA GLU A 144 -15.30 12.33 -5.11
C GLU A 144 -15.90 10.95 -4.93
N ARG A 145 -15.89 10.12 -5.98
CA ARG A 145 -16.44 8.77 -5.91
C ARG A 145 -15.70 7.95 -4.85
N VAL A 146 -14.38 8.11 -4.73
CA VAL A 146 -13.61 7.49 -3.64
C VAL A 146 -14.07 8.00 -2.28
N LEU A 147 -14.19 9.33 -2.10
CA LEU A 147 -14.61 9.91 -0.81
C LEU A 147 -16.00 9.44 -0.39
N ARG A 148 -16.95 9.34 -1.33
CA ARG A 148 -18.32 8.89 -1.07
C ARG A 148 -18.41 7.49 -0.47
N VAL A 149 -17.41 6.62 -0.71
CA VAL A 149 -17.31 5.30 -0.06
C VAL A 149 -17.18 5.43 1.46
N TYR A 150 -16.50 6.48 1.92
CA TYR A 150 -16.18 6.71 3.33
C TYR A 150 -17.10 7.73 4.01
N MET A 151 -17.85 8.54 3.26
CA MET A 151 -18.71 9.60 3.81
C MET A 151 -19.82 9.09 4.73
N SER A 152 -20.29 7.85 4.57
CA SER A 152 -21.30 7.26 5.43
C SER A 152 -20.73 6.59 6.69
N THR A 153 -19.41 6.66 6.90
CA THR A 153 -18.75 6.02 8.04
C THR A 153 -19.23 6.65 9.36
N PRO A 154 -19.77 5.84 10.29
CA PRO A 154 -20.22 6.32 11.60
C PRO A 154 -19.04 6.70 12.49
N SER A 155 -19.25 7.58 13.47
CA SER A 155 -18.14 8.11 14.27
C SER A 155 -17.47 7.08 15.17
N GLU A 156 -18.23 6.07 15.60
CA GLU A 156 -17.75 4.94 16.38
C GLU A 156 -16.65 4.15 15.65
N ASP A 157 -16.68 4.14 14.31
CA ASP A 157 -15.72 3.40 13.50
C ASP A 157 -14.31 4.02 13.46
N TYR A 158 -14.19 5.33 13.68
CA TYR A 158 -12.89 6.02 13.71
C TYR A 158 -12.50 6.53 15.12
N LEU A 159 -13.45 6.86 15.99
CA LEU A 159 -13.15 7.25 17.38
C LEU A 159 -12.82 6.04 18.26
N GLY A 160 -13.50 4.92 18.03
CA GLY A 160 -13.29 3.67 18.74
C GLY A 160 -11.94 3.04 18.36
N PRO A 161 -11.11 2.62 19.33
CA PRO A 161 -9.81 2.01 19.02
C PRO A 161 -9.92 0.67 18.28
N ASP A 162 -11.10 0.05 18.34
CA ASP A 162 -11.46 -1.17 17.61
C ASP A 162 -12.57 -0.92 16.58
N GLY A 163 -12.78 0.34 16.19
CA GLY A 163 -13.74 0.73 15.16
C GLY A 163 -13.33 0.23 13.76
N GLY A 164 -14.30 0.19 12.84
CA GLY A 164 -14.12 -0.32 11.48
C GLY A 164 -12.99 0.36 10.71
N VAL A 165 -12.86 1.69 10.82
CA VAL A 165 -11.82 2.46 10.12
C VAL A 165 -10.43 2.14 10.68
N VAL A 166 -10.28 2.09 12.00
CA VAL A 166 -8.99 1.77 12.64
C VAL A 166 -8.54 0.37 12.21
N LYS A 167 -9.46 -0.60 12.25
CA LYS A 167 -9.19 -1.98 11.81
C LYS A 167 -8.83 -2.04 10.33
N LEU A 168 -9.59 -1.36 9.47
CA LEU A 168 -9.35 -1.30 8.03
C LEU A 168 -7.97 -0.70 7.72
N PHE A 169 -7.65 0.46 8.29
CA PHE A 169 -6.36 1.13 8.13
C PHE A 169 -5.22 0.21 8.55
N CYS A 170 -5.28 -0.35 9.76
CA CYS A 170 -4.25 -1.24 10.29
C CYS A 170 -4.07 -2.50 9.42
N TRP A 171 -5.17 -3.10 8.95
CA TRP A 171 -5.14 -4.28 8.11
C TRP A 171 -4.51 -3.98 6.74
N ARG A 172 -4.96 -2.91 6.06
CA ARG A 172 -4.42 -2.51 4.76
C ARG A 172 -2.94 -2.18 4.85
N LEU A 173 -2.54 -1.40 5.87
CA LEU A 173 -1.15 -1.02 6.05
C LEU A 173 -0.26 -2.23 6.31
N ARG A 174 -0.70 -3.16 7.17
CA ARG A 174 0.03 -4.41 7.44
C ARG A 174 0.19 -5.25 6.16
N ASP A 175 -0.87 -5.44 5.39
CA ASP A 175 -0.83 -6.21 4.14
C ASP A 175 0.06 -5.54 3.09
N ALA A 176 -0.08 -4.23 2.90
CA ALA A 176 0.71 -3.46 1.95
C ALA A 176 2.20 -3.45 2.31
N VAL A 177 2.55 -3.28 3.60
CA VAL A 177 3.94 -3.39 4.11
C VAL A 177 4.49 -4.80 3.87
N GLN A 178 3.71 -5.85 4.14
CA GLN A 178 4.15 -7.22 3.91
C GLN A 178 4.40 -7.48 2.41
N ARG A 179 3.54 -6.98 1.53
CA ARG A 179 3.73 -7.03 0.07
C ARG A 179 4.98 -6.27 -0.36
N ALA A 180 5.19 -5.06 0.13
CA ALA A 180 6.36 -4.24 -0.18
C ALA A 180 7.65 -4.95 0.23
N ARG A 181 7.71 -5.50 1.44
CA ARG A 181 8.86 -6.28 1.94
C ARG A 181 9.14 -7.52 1.10
N ASN A 182 8.09 -8.26 0.71
CA ASN A 182 8.22 -9.43 -0.16
C ASN A 182 8.76 -9.04 -1.55
N ASN A 183 8.27 -7.95 -2.11
CA ASN A 183 8.74 -7.42 -3.39
C ASN A 183 10.20 -6.96 -3.31
N ALA A 184 10.59 -6.22 -2.27
CA ALA A 184 11.96 -5.80 -2.05
C ALA A 184 12.91 -6.99 -1.87
N ARG A 185 12.50 -8.01 -1.12
CA ARG A 185 13.26 -9.26 -0.95
C ARG A 185 13.43 -9.99 -2.29
N LYS A 186 12.37 -10.07 -3.09
CA LYS A 186 12.42 -10.67 -4.44
C LYS A 186 13.34 -9.89 -5.38
N ARG A 187 13.27 -8.55 -5.39
CA ARG A 187 14.16 -7.68 -6.17
C ARG A 187 15.63 -7.88 -5.77
N ARG A 188 15.93 -7.90 -4.47
CA ARG A 188 17.28 -8.19 -3.95
C ARG A 188 17.77 -9.57 -4.38
N PHE A 189 16.93 -10.60 -4.25
CA PHE A 189 17.25 -11.94 -4.73
C PHE A 189 17.54 -11.93 -6.23
N ASP A 190 16.66 -11.33 -7.04
CA ASP A 190 16.78 -11.27 -8.50
C ASP A 190 18.05 -10.56 -8.96
N ARG A 191 18.52 -9.53 -8.22
CA ARG A 191 19.76 -8.80 -8.51
C ARG A 191 21.01 -9.57 -8.10
N SER A 192 20.93 -10.49 -7.14
CA SER A 192 22.07 -11.30 -6.65
C SER A 192 22.61 -12.24 -7.72
N GLU A 193 23.88 -12.64 -7.61
CA GLU A 193 24.50 -13.63 -8.51
C GLU A 193 23.69 -14.93 -8.58
N LYS A 194 23.21 -15.41 -7.43
CA LYS A 194 22.34 -16.60 -7.34
C LYS A 194 21.03 -16.39 -8.10
N GLY A 195 20.40 -15.23 -7.98
CA GLY A 195 19.18 -14.89 -8.71
C GLY A 195 19.40 -14.79 -10.22
N ARG A 196 20.47 -14.11 -10.65
CA ARG A 196 20.87 -14.01 -12.06
C ARG A 196 21.18 -15.40 -12.65
N ALA A 197 21.90 -16.25 -11.91
CA ALA A 197 22.19 -17.63 -12.32
C ALA A 197 20.92 -18.51 -12.40
N CYS A 198 19.92 -18.24 -11.55
CA CYS A 198 18.61 -18.88 -11.63
C CYS A 198 17.81 -18.43 -12.86
N LYS A 199 17.79 -17.12 -13.15
CA LYS A 199 17.10 -16.55 -14.31
C LYS A 199 17.74 -16.91 -15.65
N GLY A 200 19.07 -17.00 -15.72
CA GLY A 200 19.81 -17.41 -16.93
C GLY A 200 19.75 -18.92 -17.26
N GLY A 201 18.85 -19.67 -16.61
CA GLY A 201 18.72 -21.12 -16.77
C GLY A 201 19.94 -21.92 -16.33
N ARG A 202 20.97 -21.29 -15.75
CA ARG A 202 22.20 -21.96 -15.29
C ARG A 202 21.90 -22.82 -14.06
N TYR A 203 21.08 -22.34 -13.12
CA TYR A 203 20.57 -23.17 -12.01
C TYR A 203 19.72 -24.34 -12.52
N ASN A 204 18.76 -24.12 -13.42
CA ASN A 204 17.93 -25.19 -13.97
C ASN A 204 18.76 -26.24 -14.75
N ARG A 205 19.87 -25.82 -15.36
CA ARG A 205 20.84 -26.72 -16.03
C ARG A 205 21.82 -27.37 -15.06
N SER A 206 22.06 -26.78 -13.89
CA SER A 206 22.92 -27.34 -12.83
C SER A 206 22.36 -28.64 -12.27
N GLU A 207 23.24 -29.48 -11.74
CA GLU A 207 22.87 -30.76 -11.13
C GLU A 207 21.85 -30.59 -9.99
N LYS A 208 22.04 -29.59 -9.12
CA LYS A 208 21.10 -29.27 -8.03
C LYS A 208 19.72 -28.86 -8.54
N GLY A 209 19.65 -28.05 -9.59
CA GLY A 209 18.38 -27.64 -10.19
C GLY A 209 17.66 -28.79 -10.90
N ARG A 210 18.39 -29.61 -11.66
CA ARG A 210 17.86 -30.83 -12.28
C ARG A 210 17.35 -31.82 -11.22
N ALA A 211 18.07 -31.99 -10.12
CA ALA A 211 17.65 -32.84 -9.00
C ALA A 211 16.38 -32.32 -8.31
N ARG A 212 16.25 -31.00 -8.12
CA ARG A 212 15.02 -30.37 -7.60
C ARG A 212 13.84 -30.57 -8.53
N GLN A 213 14.01 -30.37 -9.84
CA GLN A 213 12.97 -30.60 -10.83
C GLN A 213 12.54 -32.08 -10.90
N ARG A 214 13.49 -33.02 -10.84
CA ARG A 214 13.20 -34.46 -10.74
C ARG A 214 12.39 -34.78 -9.48
N ARG A 215 12.83 -34.31 -8.30
CA ARG A 215 12.09 -34.49 -7.04
C ARG A 215 10.66 -33.94 -7.11
N TYR A 216 10.49 -32.73 -7.62
CA TYR A 216 9.17 -32.15 -7.81
C TYR A 216 8.32 -32.96 -8.81
N ARG A 217 8.90 -33.40 -9.94
CA ARG A 217 8.21 -34.23 -10.93
C ARG A 217 7.71 -35.56 -10.35
N HIS A 218 8.42 -36.13 -9.37
CA HIS A 218 8.04 -37.37 -8.69
C HIS A 218 7.24 -37.16 -7.40
N SER A 219 7.07 -35.91 -6.93
CA SER A 219 6.27 -35.61 -5.73
C SER A 219 4.77 -35.83 -5.97
N VAL A 220 4.01 -36.00 -4.89
CA VAL A 220 2.55 -36.13 -4.93
C VAL A 220 1.91 -34.95 -5.68
N ASN A 221 2.30 -33.73 -5.32
CA ASN A 221 1.81 -32.50 -5.94
C ASN A 221 2.19 -32.41 -7.43
N GLY A 222 3.44 -32.76 -7.79
CA GLY A 222 3.88 -32.69 -9.18
C GLY A 222 3.26 -33.76 -10.09
N ARG A 223 2.83 -34.90 -9.53
CA ARG A 223 2.02 -35.90 -10.24
C ARG A 223 0.57 -35.43 -10.37
N ALA A 224 -0.02 -34.90 -9.30
CA ALA A 224 -1.40 -34.41 -9.28
C ALA A 224 -1.62 -33.28 -10.31
N ILE A 225 -0.76 -32.26 -10.33
CA ILE A 225 -0.84 -31.15 -11.29
C ILE A 225 -0.70 -31.64 -12.73
N ARG A 226 0.23 -32.56 -13.00
CA ARG A 226 0.41 -33.12 -14.36
C ARG A 226 -0.78 -33.94 -14.81
N ARG A 227 -1.37 -34.71 -13.89
CA ARG A 227 -2.59 -35.48 -14.13
C ARG A 227 -3.75 -34.52 -14.43
N SER A 228 -3.96 -33.50 -13.61
CA SER A 228 -4.96 -32.46 -13.82
C SER A 228 -4.79 -31.76 -15.17
N TYR A 229 -3.56 -31.37 -15.53
CA TYR A 229 -3.28 -30.73 -16.81
C TYR A 229 -3.55 -31.66 -18.00
N LYS A 230 -3.14 -32.94 -17.94
CA LYS A 230 -3.40 -33.93 -18.99
C LYS A 230 -4.89 -34.06 -19.32
N TYR A 231 -5.75 -34.00 -18.30
CA TYR A 231 -7.20 -34.12 -18.48
C TYR A 231 -7.92 -32.78 -18.71
N SER A 232 -7.26 -31.65 -18.46
CA SER A 232 -7.78 -30.32 -18.73
C SER A 232 -7.98 -30.07 -20.22
N GLU A 233 -8.87 -29.13 -20.55
CA GLU A 233 -9.18 -28.73 -21.92
C GLU A 233 -7.93 -28.25 -22.69
N LYS A 234 -7.07 -27.46 -22.02
CA LYS A 234 -5.78 -27.00 -22.55
C LYS A 234 -4.83 -28.17 -22.86
N GLY A 235 -4.77 -29.17 -21.98
CA GLY A 235 -3.92 -30.34 -22.17
C GLY A 235 -4.38 -31.24 -23.32
N ARG A 236 -5.69 -31.49 -23.42
CA ARG A 236 -6.29 -32.23 -24.55
C ARG A 236 -6.10 -31.51 -25.88
N ALA A 237 -6.27 -30.18 -25.90
CA ALA A 237 -6.00 -29.35 -27.08
C ALA A 237 -4.53 -29.44 -27.54
N CYS A 238 -3.59 -29.44 -26.59
CA CYS A 238 -2.17 -29.63 -26.88
C CYS A 238 -1.89 -31.02 -27.49
N GLN A 239 -2.49 -32.09 -26.95
CA GLN A 239 -2.35 -33.44 -27.50
C GLN A 239 -2.92 -33.57 -28.91
N ARG A 240 -4.08 -32.94 -29.19
CA ARG A 240 -4.67 -32.90 -30.55
C ARG A 240 -3.73 -32.22 -31.54
N ARG A 241 -3.18 -31.05 -31.19
CA ARG A 241 -2.19 -30.33 -32.02
C ARG A 241 -0.94 -31.16 -32.26
N TYR A 242 -0.44 -31.84 -31.24
CA TYR A 242 0.74 -32.71 -31.38
C TYR A 242 0.48 -33.87 -32.34
N ARG A 243 -0.65 -34.58 -32.21
CA ARG A 243 -1.04 -35.67 -33.14
C ARG A 243 -1.17 -35.19 -34.59
N GLN A 244 -1.60 -33.95 -34.79
CA GLN A 244 -1.75 -33.37 -36.12
C GLN A 244 -0.44 -32.83 -36.71
N SER A 245 0.62 -32.67 -35.91
CA SER A 245 1.94 -32.19 -36.35
C SER A 245 2.76 -33.27 -37.04
N GLU A 246 3.72 -32.87 -37.90
CA GLU A 246 4.63 -33.79 -38.60
C GLU A 246 5.37 -34.75 -37.65
N LYS A 247 5.85 -34.24 -36.51
CA LYS A 247 6.51 -35.05 -35.46
C LYS A 247 5.58 -36.07 -34.79
N GLY A 248 4.28 -35.81 -34.77
CA GLY A 248 3.29 -36.72 -34.19
C GLY A 248 2.72 -37.72 -35.18
N ARG A 249 2.79 -37.43 -36.50
CA ARG A 249 2.41 -38.35 -37.58
C ARG A 249 3.53 -39.30 -37.99
N ALA A 250 4.78 -38.97 -37.66
CA ALA A 250 5.98 -39.76 -37.94
C ALA A 250 6.31 -40.83 -36.87
N ARG A 251 5.39 -41.12 -35.94
CA ARG A 251 5.52 -42.12 -34.86
C ARG A 251 4.28 -43.00 -34.81
#